data_AF-A0A3N1DD05-F1
#
_entry.id   AF-A0A3N1DD05-F1
#
_cell.length_a   1.000
_cell.length_b   1.000
_cell.length_c   1.000
_cell.angle_alpha   90.00
_cell.angle_beta   90.00
_cell.angle_gamma   90.00
#
_symmetry.space_group_name_H-M   'P 1'
#
loop_
_entity.id
_entity.type
_entity.pdbx_description
1 polymer ?
#
loop_
_entity_poly.entity_id
_entity_poly.type
_entity_poly.pdbx_seq_one_letter_code
_entity_poly.pdbx_strand_id
1 'polypeptide(L)'
;MLELVKDGPGGEPAARPLLRDLLGGELRRLRREQGRTLADVARHARISMPYLSEVERGRKEASSEVLASVCEALSVDLGEVLTEVGRGMSARRAPVIMRPAARRAGPGDVFCLAA
;
A
#
# COMPACT_ATOMS: atom_id res chain seq x y z
N MET A 1 -46.25 18.86 0.32
CA MET A 1 -45.95 17.49 -0.15
C MET A 1 -45.06 17.64 -1.38
N LEU A 2 -43.74 17.72 -1.17
CA LEU A 2 -42.73 17.81 -2.23
C LEU A 2 -41.91 16.52 -2.14
N GLU A 3 -42.05 15.65 -3.14
CA GLU A 3 -41.23 14.45 -3.25
C GLU A 3 -39.89 14.79 -3.88
N LEU A 4 -38.85 14.75 -3.04
CA LEU A 4 -37.63 13.99 -3.22
C LEU A 4 -37.09 13.82 -4.66
N VAL A 5 -36.33 14.81 -5.13
CA VAL A 5 -35.23 14.53 -6.06
C VAL A 5 -34.11 13.89 -5.24
N LYS A 6 -33.95 12.56 -5.34
CA LYS A 6 -32.72 11.91 -4.91
C LYS A 6 -31.67 12.15 -5.98
N ASP A 7 -30.86 13.18 -5.78
CA ASP A 7 -29.62 13.41 -6.52
C ASP A 7 -28.69 12.19 -6.36
N GLY A 8 -28.70 11.31 -7.37
CA GLY A 8 -27.67 10.31 -7.71
C GLY A 8 -27.28 9.28 -6.63
N PRO A 9 -26.72 8.12 -7.01
CA PRO A 9 -25.91 7.38 -6.06
C PRO A 9 -24.67 8.23 -5.78
N GLY A 10 -24.70 8.93 -4.64
CA GLY A 10 -23.53 9.56 -4.03
C GLY A 10 -22.47 8.52 -3.73
N GLY A 11 -21.66 8.19 -4.74
CA GLY A 11 -20.35 7.61 -4.52
C GLY A 11 -19.45 8.75 -4.09
N GLU A 12 -19.02 8.74 -2.83
CA GLU A 12 -17.86 9.54 -2.44
C GLU A 12 -16.76 9.39 -3.50
N PRO A 13 -16.05 10.46 -3.89
CA PRO A 13 -14.93 10.36 -4.81
C PRO A 13 -14.01 9.28 -4.26
N ALA A 14 -13.92 8.14 -4.96
CA ALA A 14 -13.33 6.89 -4.47
C ALA A 14 -12.17 7.20 -3.54
N ALA A 15 -12.44 7.08 -2.22
CA ALA A 15 -11.57 7.63 -1.20
C ALA A 15 -10.15 7.13 -1.48
N ARG A 16 -9.19 8.07 -1.51
CA ARG A 16 -7.81 7.77 -1.88
C ARG A 16 -7.37 6.52 -1.10
N PRO A 17 -6.97 5.43 -1.78
CA PRO A 17 -6.77 4.15 -1.13
C PRO A 17 -5.70 4.28 -0.04
N LEU A 18 -5.97 3.70 1.13
CA LEU A 18 -4.99 3.69 2.21
C LEU A 18 -3.92 2.64 1.92
N LEU A 19 -2.73 2.86 2.47
CA LEU A 19 -1.61 1.93 2.31
C LEU A 19 -1.97 0.52 2.79
N ARG A 20 -2.65 0.42 3.95
CA ARG A 20 -3.11 -0.86 4.51
C ARG A 20 -4.05 -1.65 3.60
N ASP A 21 -4.86 -0.97 2.79
CA ASP A 21 -5.79 -1.64 1.88
C ASP A 21 -5.04 -2.32 0.73
N LEU A 22 -4.06 -1.60 0.17
CA LEU A 22 -3.23 -2.10 -0.93
C LEU A 22 -2.26 -3.18 -0.46
N LEU A 23 -1.59 -2.97 0.68
CA LEU A 23 -0.73 -4.00 1.29
C LEU A 23 -1.54 -5.26 1.62
N GLY A 24 -2.67 -5.11 2.31
CA GLY A 24 -3.53 -6.23 2.66
C GLY A 24 -4.02 -6.99 1.44
N GLY A 25 -4.44 -6.27 0.40
CA GLY A 25 -4.86 -6.84 -0.87
C GLY A 25 -3.75 -7.63 -1.57
N GLU A 26 -2.53 -7.09 -1.58
CA GLU A 26 -1.38 -7.73 -2.22
C GLU A 26 -0.92 -8.99 -1.47
N LEU A 27 -0.84 -8.94 -0.14
CA LEU A 27 -0.56 -10.13 0.69
C LEU A 27 -1.60 -11.23 0.48
N ARG A 28 -2.89 -10.84 0.42
CA ARG A 28 -4.00 -11.76 0.14
C ARG A 28 -3.90 -12.39 -1.25
N ARG A 29 -3.48 -11.62 -2.26
CA ARG A 29 -3.27 -12.10 -3.63
C ARG A 29 -2.18 -13.17 -3.64
N LEU A 30 -0.99 -12.84 -3.13
CA LEU A 30 0.16 -13.74 -3.06
C LEU A 30 -0.17 -15.03 -2.30
N ARG A 31 -0.82 -14.93 -1.14
CA ARG A 31 -1.25 -16.11 -0.38
C ARG A 31 -2.17 -17.02 -1.20
N ARG A 32 -3.13 -16.45 -1.93
CA ARG A 32 -4.10 -17.21 -2.73
C ARG A 32 -3.46 -17.84 -3.96
N GLU A 33 -2.52 -17.17 -4.59
CA GLU A 33 -1.73 -17.71 -5.71
C GLU A 33 -0.89 -18.93 -5.28
N GLN A 34 -0.41 -18.93 -4.04
CA GLN A 34 0.26 -20.08 -3.44
C GLN A 34 -0.73 -21.18 -2.98
N GLY A 35 -2.04 -20.97 -3.07
CA GLY A 35 -3.05 -21.91 -2.58
C GLY A 35 -3.08 -22.10 -1.06
N ARG A 36 -2.50 -21.17 -0.29
CA ARG A 36 -2.31 -21.33 1.16
C ARG A 36 -3.47 -20.75 1.97
N THR A 37 -3.80 -21.40 3.08
CA THR A 37 -4.85 -20.92 3.97
C THR A 37 -4.36 -19.77 4.86
N LEU A 38 -5.29 -18.97 5.40
CA LEU A 38 -4.97 -17.96 6.42
C LEU A 38 -4.30 -18.61 7.65
N ALA A 39 -4.77 -19.79 8.06
CA ALA A 39 -4.25 -20.50 9.22
C ALA A 39 -2.78 -20.92 9.01
N ASP A 40 -2.44 -21.39 7.81
CA ASP A 40 -1.07 -21.79 7.48
C ASP A 40 -0.12 -20.61 7.54
N VAL A 41 -0.45 -19.50 6.88
CA VAL A 41 0.43 -18.33 6.84
C VAL A 41 0.54 -17.68 8.23
N ALA A 42 -0.58 -17.53 8.95
CA ALA A 42 -0.57 -16.95 10.29
C ALA A 42 0.29 -17.75 11.26
N ARG A 43 0.24 -19.10 11.17
CA ARG A 43 1.08 -19.99 11.98
C ARG A 43 2.57 -19.77 11.70
N HIS A 44 3.00 -19.72 10.43
CA HIS A 44 4.41 -19.48 10.09
C HIS A 44 4.87 -18.06 10.46
N ALA A 45 4.00 -17.07 10.30
CA ALA A 45 4.26 -15.68 10.67
C ALA A 45 4.16 -15.42 12.19
N ARG A 46 3.83 -16.43 13.01
CA ARG A 46 3.65 -16.33 14.47
C ARG A 46 2.65 -15.26 14.91
N ILE A 47 1.57 -15.11 14.16
CA ILE A 47 0.45 -14.20 14.47
C ILE A 47 -0.87 -14.98 14.50
N SER A 48 -1.92 -14.37 15.04
CA SER A 48 -3.24 -15.01 15.02
C SER A 48 -3.88 -14.96 13.63
N MET A 49 -4.60 -16.02 13.27
CA MET A 49 -5.37 -16.07 12.02
C MET A 49 -6.38 -14.92 11.90
N PRO A 50 -7.14 -14.54 12.96
CA PRO A 50 -8.01 -13.37 12.91
C PRO A 50 -7.25 -12.09 12.59
N TYR A 51 -6.08 -11.88 13.20
CA TYR A 51 -5.28 -10.69 12.95
C TYR A 51 -4.77 -10.61 11.51
N LEU A 52 -4.21 -11.70 10.96
CA LEU A 52 -3.83 -11.75 9.54
C LEU A 52 -5.03 -11.44 8.62
N SER A 53 -6.20 -11.95 8.99
CA SER A 53 -7.42 -11.67 8.25
C SER A 53 -7.79 -10.18 8.27
N GLU A 54 -7.67 -9.50 9.41
CA GLU A 54 -7.90 -8.05 9.50
C GLU A 54 -6.90 -7.27 8.65
N VAL A 55 -5.63 -7.68 8.65
CA VAL A 55 -4.56 -7.09 7.83
C VAL A 55 -4.88 -7.25 6.33
N GLU A 56 -5.21 -8.45 5.86
CA GLU A 56 -5.55 -8.71 4.44
C GLU A 56 -6.77 -7.94 3.92
N ARG A 57 -7.60 -7.44 4.83
CA ARG A 57 -8.78 -6.64 4.50
C ARG A 57 -8.59 -5.15 4.73
N GLY A 58 -7.36 -4.72 5.06
CA GLY A 58 -7.06 -3.30 5.29
C GLY A 58 -7.70 -2.72 6.56
N ARG A 59 -8.08 -3.56 7.53
CA ARG A 59 -8.71 -3.10 8.78
C ARG A 59 -7.72 -2.80 9.89
N LYS A 60 -6.46 -3.22 9.74
CA LYS A 60 -5.38 -2.98 10.70
C LYS A 60 -4.13 -2.49 9.97
N GLU A 61 -3.44 -1.56 10.61
CA GLU A 61 -2.04 -1.26 10.29
C GLU A 61 -1.17 -2.39 10.86
N ALA A 62 -0.40 -3.04 9.99
CA ALA A 62 0.59 -4.01 10.42
C ALA A 62 1.90 -3.27 10.74
N SER A 63 2.59 -3.67 11.81
CA SER A 63 3.94 -3.16 12.06
C SER A 63 4.90 -3.67 10.99
N SER A 64 6.06 -3.02 10.87
CA SER A 64 7.11 -3.45 9.94
C SER A 64 7.59 -4.87 10.25
N GLU A 65 7.67 -5.27 11.52
CA GLU A 65 8.05 -6.61 11.96
C GLU A 65 7.00 -7.66 11.56
N VAL A 66 5.71 -7.33 11.66
CA VAL A 66 4.61 -8.21 11.22
C VAL A 66 4.66 -8.37 9.71
N LEU A 67 4.84 -7.28 8.95
CA LEU A 67 4.94 -7.34 7.49
C LEU A 67 6.12 -8.21 7.06
N ALA A 68 7.28 -8.04 7.68
CA ALA A 68 8.45 -8.89 7.43
C ALA A 68 8.15 -10.37 7.72
N SER A 69 7.50 -10.66 8.86
CA SER A 69 7.15 -12.04 9.25
C SER A 69 6.17 -12.69 8.28
N VAL A 70 5.20 -11.94 7.75
CA VAL A 70 4.25 -12.45 6.74
C VAL A 70 4.92 -12.65 5.38
N CYS A 71 5.80 -11.73 4.96
CA CYS A 71 6.56 -11.87 3.72
C CYS A 71 7.49 -13.09 3.77
N GLU A 72 8.20 -13.28 4.89
CA GLU A 72 9.00 -14.48 5.15
C GLU A 72 8.14 -15.75 5.11
N ALA A 73 6.98 -15.74 5.78
CA ALA A 73 6.05 -16.85 5.78
C ALA A 73 5.54 -17.19 4.37
N LEU A 74 5.40 -16.20 3.49
CA LEU A 74 5.03 -16.33 2.08
C LEU A 74 6.23 -16.56 1.15
N SER A 75 7.46 -16.52 1.65
CA SER A 75 8.69 -16.64 0.86
C SER A 75 8.76 -15.60 -0.28
N VAL A 76 8.37 -14.36 0.01
CA VAL A 76 8.44 -13.22 -0.93
C VAL A 76 9.28 -12.10 -0.35
N ASP A 77 9.91 -11.30 -1.21
CA ASP A 77 10.67 -10.13 -0.80
C ASP A 77 9.74 -8.95 -0.48
N LEU A 78 9.98 -8.25 0.64
CA LEU A 78 9.17 -7.11 1.05
C LEU A 78 9.30 -5.93 0.06
N GLY A 79 10.47 -5.73 -0.54
CA GLY A 79 10.70 -4.69 -1.54
C GLY A 79 9.91 -4.90 -2.82
N GLU A 80 9.75 -6.15 -3.26
CA GLU A 80 8.89 -6.52 -4.38
C GLU A 80 7.40 -6.22 -4.07
N VAL A 81 6.93 -6.62 -2.89
CA VAL A 81 5.56 -6.32 -2.43
C VAL A 81 5.31 -4.81 -2.41
N LEU A 82 6.25 -4.03 -1.86
CA LEU A 82 6.16 -2.57 -1.81
C LEU A 82 6.19 -1.93 -3.20
N THR A 83 6.92 -2.52 -4.14
CA THR A 83 6.96 -2.07 -5.54
C THR A 83 5.58 -2.22 -6.19
N GLU A 84 4.92 -3.36 -6.02
CA GLU A 84 3.56 -3.58 -6.55
C GLU A 84 2.53 -2.69 -5.87
N VAL A 85 2.63 -2.51 -4.55
CA VAL A 85 1.78 -1.56 -3.82
C VAL A 85 1.98 -0.13 -4.33
N GLY A 86 3.23 0.29 -4.58
CA GLY A 86 3.55 1.60 -5.13
C GLY A 86 3.00 1.83 -6.54
N ARG A 87 3.02 0.78 -7.39
CA ARG A 87 2.34 0.80 -8.69
C ARG A 87 0.83 0.96 -8.53
N GLY A 88 0.22 0.20 -7.62
CA GLY A 88 -1.21 0.31 -7.31
C GLY A 88 -1.60 1.69 -6.77
N MET A 89 -0.78 2.31 -5.93
CA MET A 89 -0.97 3.68 -5.46
C MET A 89 -0.89 4.70 -6.62
N SER A 90 0.08 4.53 -7.51
CA SER A 90 0.28 5.41 -8.67
C SER A 90 -0.88 5.32 -9.66
N ALA A 91 -1.37 4.10 -9.94
CA ALA A 91 -2.49 3.86 -10.84
C ALA A 91 -3.82 4.45 -10.32
N ARG A 92 -3.98 4.55 -9.00
CA ARG A 92 -5.18 5.08 -8.34
C ARG A 92 -5.08 6.57 -8.00
N ARG A 93 -3.97 7.22 -8.37
CA ARG A 93 -3.73 8.63 -8.07
C ARG A 93 -4.46 9.50 -9.11
N ALA A 94 -5.33 10.40 -8.65
CA ALA A 94 -5.58 11.63 -9.43
C ALA A 94 -4.25 12.39 -9.58
N PRO A 95 -3.97 13.06 -10.71
CA PRO A 95 -2.67 13.67 -10.98
C PRO A 95 -2.29 14.61 -9.84
N VAL A 96 -1.27 14.22 -9.06
CA VAL A 96 -0.67 15.14 -8.09
C VAL A 96 0.49 15.79 -8.80
N ILE A 97 0.34 17.07 -9.07
CA ILE A 97 1.41 17.91 -9.57
C ILE A 97 2.43 18.05 -8.43
N MET A 98 3.48 17.23 -8.46
CA MET A 98 4.67 17.48 -7.64
C MET A 98 5.29 18.77 -8.13
N ARG A 99 5.17 19.84 -7.34
CA ARG A 99 6.02 21.02 -7.53
C ARG A 99 7.46 20.56 -7.29
N PRO A 100 8.38 20.72 -8.25
CA PRO A 100 9.76 20.39 -8.01
C PRO A 100 10.22 21.16 -6.78
N ALA A 101 10.84 20.46 -5.83
CA ALA A 101 11.53 21.12 -4.73
C ALA A 101 12.54 22.06 -5.39
N ALA A 102 12.35 23.36 -5.20
CA ALA A 102 13.31 24.35 -5.68
C ALA A 102 14.67 23.89 -5.16
N ARG A 103 15.60 23.57 -6.08
CA ARG A 103 16.99 23.31 -5.71
C ARG A 103 17.42 24.50 -4.87
N ARG A 104 17.69 24.29 -3.58
CA ARG A 104 18.42 25.30 -2.82
C ARG A 104 19.82 25.29 -3.43
N ALA A 105 20.11 26.25 -4.30
CA ALA A 105 21.48 26.53 -4.70
C ALA A 105 22.25 26.81 -3.41
N GLY A 106 23.16 25.90 -3.04
CA GLY A 106 24.08 26.14 -1.96
C GLY A 106 25.09 27.20 -2.40
N PRO A 107 25.54 28.10 -1.52
CA PRO A 107 26.70 28.94 -1.82
C PRO A 107 27.94 28.04 -1.88
N GLY A 108 28.23 27.50 -3.06
CA GLY A 108 29.33 26.55 -3.27
C GLY A 108 29.44 25.95 -4.68
N ASP A 109 28.42 26.11 -5.54
CA ASP A 109 28.42 25.57 -6.91
C ASP A 109 29.27 26.43 -7.90
N VAL A 110 30.43 26.91 -7.45
CA VAL A 110 31.45 27.56 -8.31
C VAL A 110 32.78 26.90 -8.02
N PHE A 111 33.04 25.75 -8.65
CA PHE A 111 34.35 25.46 -9.24
C PHE A 111 34.27 24.17 -10.08
N CYS A 112 34.31 24.34 -11.40
CA CYS A 112 34.92 23.42 -12.36
C CYS A 112 34.75 24.05 -13.75
N LEU A 113 35.47 25.15 -14.01
CA LEU A 113 35.89 25.45 -15.38
C LEU A 113 37.14 24.61 -15.64
N ALA A 114 37.01 23.75 -16.65
CA ALA A 114 38.07 22.97 -17.23
C ALA A 114 39.24 23.86 -17.71
N ALA A 115 40.40 23.22 -17.79
CA ALA A 115 41.73 23.74 -18.12
C ALA A 115 41.79 24.66 -19.35
#